data_AF-A0A146KIS5-F1
#
_entry.id   AF-A0A146KIS5-F1
#
_cell.length_a   1.000
_cell.length_b   1.000
_cell.length_c   1.000
_cell.angle_alpha   90.00
_cell.angle_beta   90.00
_cell.angle_gamma   90.00
#
_symmetry.space_group_name_H-M   'P 1'
#
loop_
_entity.id
_entity.type
_entity.pdbx_description
1 polymer ?
#
loop_
_entity_poly.entity_id
_entity_poly.type
_entity_poly.pdbx_seq_one_letter_code
_entity_poly.pdbx_strand_id
1 'polypeptide(L)'
;DFYQNLNPNHIFKDQVVGLDGDIDINLFNQFQNYFNQPVMVTETYPGWIGHWGENPFAAVDIRQFIKQYITFNVSFCIYMVHGGSNFGITAGSNEKDDQVMIDFQSYDYGSPIAEDGSKSKFFDNYRMIMG
;
A
#
# COMPACT_ATOMS: atom_id res chain seq x y z
N ASP A 1 15.30 -11.18 -2.19
CA ASP A 1 16.34 -11.57 -1.21
C ASP A 1 15.88 -11.59 0.25
N PHE A 2 15.14 -10.60 0.77
CA PHE A 2 14.68 -10.60 2.17
C PHE A 2 13.90 -11.86 2.59
N TYR A 3 12.99 -12.33 1.73
CA TYR A 3 12.08 -13.42 2.07
C TYR A 3 12.68 -14.82 2.01
N GLN A 4 13.81 -15.02 1.29
CA GLN A 4 14.48 -16.32 1.23
C GLN A 4 15.15 -16.70 2.56
N ASN A 5 15.31 -15.73 3.47
CA ASN A 5 15.97 -15.91 4.76
C ASN A 5 14.99 -16.00 5.94
N LEU A 6 13.68 -15.91 5.70
CA LEU A 6 12.68 -16.05 6.76
C LEU A 6 12.57 -17.52 7.16
N ASN A 7 12.88 -17.87 8.41
CA ASN A 7 12.66 -19.24 8.88
C ASN A 7 11.14 -19.46 9.07
N PRO A 8 10.47 -20.33 8.28
CA PRO A 8 9.02 -20.54 8.42
C PRO A 8 8.65 -21.11 9.79
N ASN A 9 9.61 -21.73 10.52
CA ASN A 9 9.39 -22.20 11.89
C ASN A 9 9.28 -21.06 12.93
N HIS A 10 9.61 -19.81 12.56
CA HIS A 10 9.45 -18.64 13.43
C HIS A 10 8.13 -17.90 13.19
N ILE A 11 7.27 -18.43 12.31
CA ILE A 11 5.94 -17.89 12.08
C ILE A 11 4.98 -18.63 13.00
N PHE A 12 4.27 -17.87 13.83
CA PHE A 12 3.27 -18.47 14.70
C PHE A 12 2.17 -19.13 13.87
N LYS A 13 1.77 -20.33 14.30
CA LYS A 13 0.65 -21.05 13.71
C LYS A 13 -0.63 -20.19 13.80
N ASP A 14 -1.49 -20.36 12.80
CA ASP A 14 -2.81 -19.71 12.73
C ASP A 14 -2.75 -18.16 12.64
N GLN A 15 -1.60 -17.61 12.21
CA GLN A 15 -1.49 -16.19 11.86
C GLN A 15 -1.74 -15.94 10.37
N VAL A 16 -2.11 -14.72 10.04
CA VAL A 16 -2.11 -14.22 8.66
C VAL A 16 -0.77 -13.56 8.39
N VAL A 17 -0.12 -13.90 7.26
CA VAL A 17 1.07 -13.18 6.81
C VAL A 17 0.63 -11.97 5.99
N GLY A 18 1.01 -10.78 6.44
CA GLY A 18 0.82 -9.54 5.70
C GLY A 18 1.97 -9.30 4.72
N LEU A 19 1.64 -9.06 3.47
CA LEU A 19 2.59 -8.66 2.43
C LEU A 19 2.46 -7.17 2.15
N ASP A 20 3.60 -6.52 2.08
CA ASP A 20 3.72 -5.11 1.76
C ASP A 20 4.00 -4.89 0.26
N GLY A 21 3.30 -3.93 -0.33
CA GLY A 21 3.50 -3.42 -1.67
C GLY A 21 2.59 -4.02 -2.76
N ASP A 22 2.88 -3.59 -3.99
CA ASP A 22 2.18 -4.01 -5.20
C ASP A 22 2.64 -5.42 -5.64
N ILE A 23 2.16 -6.44 -4.93
CA ILE A 23 2.53 -7.85 -5.12
C ILE A 23 1.76 -8.45 -6.30
N ASP A 24 2.45 -8.99 -7.32
CA ASP A 24 1.78 -9.76 -8.37
C ASP A 24 1.34 -11.16 -7.90
N ILE A 25 0.43 -11.79 -8.65
CA ILE A 25 -0.12 -13.09 -8.28
C ILE A 25 0.92 -14.22 -8.20
N ASN A 26 1.99 -14.18 -8.99
CA ASN A 26 3.01 -15.23 -8.96
C ASN A 26 3.80 -15.15 -7.66
N LEU A 27 4.16 -13.94 -7.24
CA LEU A 27 4.84 -13.71 -5.97
C LEU A 27 3.91 -14.02 -4.79
N PHE A 28 2.63 -13.62 -4.86
CA PHE A 28 1.64 -14.01 -3.85
C PHE A 28 1.56 -15.53 -3.67
N ASN A 29 1.47 -16.28 -4.78
CA ASN A 29 1.40 -17.74 -4.75
C ASN A 29 2.68 -18.37 -4.19
N GLN A 30 3.86 -17.78 -4.44
CA GLN A 30 5.10 -18.23 -3.82
C GLN A 30 5.04 -18.10 -2.30
N PHE A 31 4.54 -16.97 -1.78
CA PHE A 31 4.36 -16.79 -0.33
C PHE A 31 3.33 -17.70 0.29
N GLN A 32 2.18 -17.85 -0.37
CA GLN A 32 1.11 -18.74 0.06
C GLN A 32 1.63 -20.18 0.21
N ASN A 33 2.43 -20.64 -0.76
CA ASN A 33 3.03 -21.97 -0.73
C ASN A 33 4.17 -22.08 0.29
N TYR A 34 4.98 -21.04 0.45
CA TYR A 34 6.13 -21.03 1.35
C TYR A 34 5.70 -21.07 2.82
N PHE A 35 4.73 -20.25 3.20
CA PHE A 35 4.26 -20.16 4.58
C PHE A 35 3.20 -21.21 4.93
N ASN A 36 2.51 -21.77 3.93
CA ASN A 36 1.47 -22.79 4.12
C ASN A 36 0.39 -22.37 5.16
N GLN A 37 0.03 -21.10 5.15
CA GLN A 37 -1.00 -20.47 6.00
C GLN A 37 -1.63 -19.28 5.25
N PRO A 38 -2.70 -18.63 5.74
CA PRO A 38 -3.32 -17.52 5.04
C PRO A 38 -2.35 -16.34 4.82
N VAL A 39 -2.35 -15.79 3.60
CA VAL A 39 -1.59 -14.61 3.21
C VAL A 39 -2.55 -13.51 2.72
N MET A 40 -2.24 -12.26 3.04
CA MET A 40 -2.99 -11.06 2.62
C MET A 40 -2.02 -10.00 2.12
N VAL A 41 -2.40 -9.23 1.09
CA VAL A 41 -1.68 -8.01 0.72
C VAL A 41 -2.16 -6.88 1.63
N THR A 42 -1.38 -6.53 2.64
CA THR A 42 -1.80 -5.58 3.68
C THR A 42 -1.66 -4.13 3.24
N GLU A 43 -0.84 -3.84 2.23
CA GLU A 43 -0.60 -2.49 1.73
C GLU A 43 -0.42 -2.52 0.20
N THR A 44 -1.39 -2.02 -0.56
CA THR A 44 -1.28 -1.77 -2.00
C THR A 44 -1.28 -0.26 -2.22
N TYR A 45 -0.25 0.28 -2.86
CA TYR A 45 0.07 1.71 -2.81
C TYR A 45 -0.38 2.46 -4.07
N PRO A 46 -1.51 3.22 -4.04
CA PRO A 46 -1.95 4.03 -5.17
C PRO A 46 -1.15 5.32 -5.33
N GLY A 47 -0.19 5.58 -4.44
CA GLY A 47 0.66 6.77 -4.43
C GLY A 47 1.65 6.68 -3.27
N TRP A 48 2.14 7.81 -2.76
CA TRP A 48 3.18 7.82 -1.72
C TRP A 48 3.10 9.06 -0.83
N ILE A 49 3.85 9.05 0.27
CA ILE A 49 4.08 10.22 1.12
C ILE A 49 4.90 11.26 0.34
N GLY A 50 4.63 12.55 0.54
CA GLY A 50 5.41 13.64 -0.04
C GLY A 50 6.10 14.46 1.05
N HIS A 51 7.29 14.97 0.75
CA HIS A 51 8.08 15.75 1.70
C HIS A 51 8.27 17.20 1.26
N TRP A 52 8.45 18.10 2.23
CA TRP A 52 8.79 19.50 1.96
C TRP A 52 10.05 19.63 1.10
N GLY A 53 9.92 20.33 -0.03
CA GLY A 53 10.99 20.48 -1.02
C GLY A 53 10.90 19.51 -2.20
N GLU A 54 9.96 18.57 -2.19
CA GLU A 54 9.70 17.65 -3.31
C GLU A 54 8.57 18.13 -4.23
N ASN A 55 8.53 17.53 -5.42
CA ASN A 55 7.43 17.66 -6.38
C ASN A 55 6.13 17.04 -5.82
N PRO A 56 4.95 17.34 -6.39
CA PRO A 56 3.67 16.89 -5.83
C PRO A 56 3.61 15.36 -5.65
N PHE A 57 2.70 14.91 -4.76
CA PHE A 57 2.50 13.50 -4.44
C PHE A 57 2.58 12.58 -5.66
N ALA A 58 3.32 11.49 -5.50
CA ALA A 58 3.31 10.42 -6.48
C ALA A 58 1.91 9.80 -6.52
N ALA A 59 1.42 9.50 -7.74
CA ALA A 59 0.17 8.77 -7.93
C ALA A 59 0.39 7.65 -8.95
N VAL A 60 0.07 6.44 -8.56
CA VAL A 60 0.30 5.19 -9.29
C VAL A 60 -1.04 4.52 -9.59
N ASP A 61 -1.15 4.01 -10.81
CA ASP A 61 -2.32 3.26 -11.23
C ASP A 61 -2.20 1.78 -10.83
N ILE A 62 -2.94 1.40 -9.77
CA ILE A 62 -2.94 0.03 -9.24
C ILE A 62 -4.08 -0.85 -9.79
N ARG A 63 -4.76 -0.44 -10.88
CA ARG A 63 -5.89 -1.20 -11.47
C ARG A 63 -5.53 -2.65 -11.77
N GLN A 64 -4.32 -2.89 -12.26
CA GLN A 64 -3.88 -4.23 -12.61
C GLN A 64 -3.80 -5.15 -11.39
N PHE A 65 -3.26 -4.65 -10.27
CA PHE A 65 -3.16 -5.40 -9.02
C PHE A 65 -4.54 -5.67 -8.42
N ILE A 66 -5.40 -4.66 -8.32
CA ILE A 66 -6.79 -4.82 -7.83
C ILE A 66 -7.54 -5.90 -8.64
N LYS A 67 -7.42 -5.87 -9.97
CA LYS A 67 -8.02 -6.88 -10.85
C LYS A 67 -7.49 -8.29 -10.56
N GLN A 68 -6.18 -8.43 -10.39
CA GLN A 68 -5.58 -9.73 -10.04
C GLN A 68 -6.10 -10.20 -8.69
N TYR A 69 -6.09 -9.34 -7.66
CA TYR A 69 -6.52 -9.74 -6.32
C TYR A 69 -7.96 -10.23 -6.28
N ILE A 70 -8.88 -9.53 -6.95
CA ILE A 70 -10.27 -9.98 -7.07
C ILE A 70 -10.37 -11.29 -7.84
N THR A 71 -9.70 -11.39 -8.99
CA THR A 71 -9.75 -12.59 -9.85
C THR A 71 -9.27 -13.85 -9.14
N PHE A 72 -8.27 -13.72 -8.26
CA PHE A 72 -7.67 -14.84 -7.54
C PHE A 72 -8.11 -14.94 -6.09
N ASN A 73 -9.16 -14.20 -5.68
CA ASN A 73 -9.70 -14.20 -4.31
C ASN A 73 -8.64 -13.91 -3.23
N VAL A 74 -7.72 -13.00 -3.54
CA VAL A 74 -6.69 -12.49 -2.63
C VAL A 74 -7.31 -11.36 -1.81
N SER A 75 -7.19 -11.44 -0.48
CA SER A 75 -7.54 -10.31 0.39
C SER A 75 -6.48 -9.23 0.27
N PHE A 76 -6.91 -7.96 0.17
CA PHE A 76 -6.01 -6.83 0.01
C PHE A 76 -6.53 -5.57 0.71
N CYS A 77 -5.64 -4.60 0.94
CA CYS A 77 -5.97 -3.28 1.45
C CYS A 77 -5.28 -2.20 0.59
N ILE A 78 -6.03 -1.17 0.20
CA ILE A 78 -5.45 -0.01 -0.51
C ILE A 78 -4.96 0.98 0.54
N TYR A 79 -3.64 1.12 0.64
CA TYR A 79 -2.97 2.05 1.53
C TYR A 79 -2.45 3.24 0.70
N MET A 80 -3.04 4.43 0.69
CA MET A 80 -4.28 4.82 1.35
C MET A 80 -5.44 4.89 0.36
N VAL A 81 -6.62 4.42 0.77
CA VAL A 81 -7.87 4.68 0.04
C VAL A 81 -8.31 6.14 0.19
N HIS A 82 -8.07 6.74 1.35
CA HIS A 82 -8.19 8.14 1.70
C HIS A 82 -7.13 8.44 2.76
N GLY A 83 -6.18 9.33 2.48
CA GLY A 83 -5.16 9.67 3.47
C GLY A 83 -5.54 10.85 4.38
N GLY A 84 -6.17 11.90 3.83
CA GLY A 84 -6.65 13.04 4.61
C GLY A 84 -5.55 14.07 4.89
N SER A 85 -5.44 14.52 6.15
CA SER A 85 -4.47 15.54 6.58
C SER A 85 -3.78 15.12 7.87
N ASN A 86 -2.48 15.39 7.95
CA ASN A 86 -1.79 15.50 9.22
C ASN A 86 -2.21 16.84 9.83
N PHE A 87 -2.79 16.90 11.04
CA PHE A 87 -3.23 18.17 11.64
C PHE A 87 -2.27 18.66 12.72
N GLY A 88 -2.08 19.97 12.84
CA GLY A 88 -1.18 20.53 13.84
C GLY A 88 0.25 20.00 13.68
N ILE A 89 0.77 19.35 14.73
CA ILE A 89 2.16 18.84 14.78
C ILE A 89 2.26 17.31 14.63
N THR A 90 1.29 16.67 13.96
CA THR A 90 1.25 15.21 13.81
C THR A 90 1.96 14.70 12.56
N ALA A 91 2.47 15.59 11.69
CA ALA A 91 3.22 15.18 10.51
C ALA A 91 4.51 14.46 10.93
N GLY A 92 4.85 13.39 10.20
CA GLY A 92 6.06 12.62 10.42
C GLY A 92 7.27 13.21 9.71
N SER A 93 8.32 12.39 9.66
CA SER A 93 9.50 12.65 8.84
C SER A 93 10.19 11.34 8.50
N ASN A 94 10.85 11.31 7.36
CA ASN A 94 11.82 10.27 7.02
C ASN A 94 13.25 10.82 7.08
N GLU A 95 14.22 9.92 7.04
CA GLU A 95 15.63 10.25 6.93
C GLU A 95 16.20 9.59 5.68
N LYS A 96 16.97 10.34 4.90
CA LYS A 96 17.70 9.82 3.76
C LYS A 96 19.03 10.55 3.64
N ASP A 97 20.13 9.80 3.51
CA ASP A 97 21.48 10.35 3.36
C ASP A 97 21.81 11.41 4.43
N ASP A 98 21.53 11.09 5.71
CA ASP A 98 21.66 11.96 6.89
C ASP A 98 20.84 13.27 6.84
N GLN A 99 19.85 13.37 5.96
CA GLN A 99 18.93 14.51 5.87
C GLN A 99 17.52 14.15 6.32
N VAL A 100 16.96 14.98 7.20
CA VAL A 100 15.57 14.87 7.65
C VAL A 100 14.65 15.43 6.57
N MET A 101 13.73 14.58 6.11
CA MET A 101 12.69 14.91 5.14
C MET A 101 11.37 15.01 5.89
N ILE A 102 10.86 16.23 6.05
CA ILE A 102 9.62 16.47 6.79
C ILE A 102 8.43 16.19 5.88
N ASP A 103 7.48 15.39 6.35
CA ASP A 103 6.28 15.05 5.58
C ASP A 103 5.41 16.30 5.38
N PHE A 104 4.63 16.30 4.30
CA PHE A 104 3.62 17.33 4.10
C PHE A 104 2.55 17.32 5.20
N GLN A 105 1.94 18.49 5.41
CA GLN A 105 0.73 18.60 6.23
C GLN A 105 -0.46 17.91 5.55
N SER A 106 -0.57 18.06 4.23
CA SER A 106 -1.47 17.23 3.44
C SER A 106 -1.05 15.77 3.54
N TYR A 107 -2.02 14.87 3.61
CA TYR A 107 -1.81 13.43 3.48
C TYR A 107 -2.68 12.88 2.34
N ASP A 108 -2.85 13.66 1.25
CA ASP A 108 -3.61 13.24 0.07
C ASP A 108 -3.12 11.91 -0.52
N TYR A 109 -1.80 11.68 -0.46
CA TYR A 109 -1.14 10.41 -0.82
C TYR A 109 -1.29 10.02 -2.30
N GLY A 110 -1.91 10.84 -3.17
CA GLY A 110 -2.34 10.40 -4.50
C GLY A 110 -3.48 9.37 -4.44
N SER A 111 -4.22 9.34 -3.33
CA SER A 111 -5.26 8.36 -3.04
C SER A 111 -6.45 8.40 -4.01
N PRO A 112 -7.26 7.32 -4.04
CA PRO A 112 -8.56 7.31 -4.72
C PRO A 112 -9.51 8.42 -4.23
N ILE A 113 -9.49 8.70 -2.93
CA ILE A 113 -10.27 9.77 -2.29
C ILE A 113 -9.28 10.84 -1.86
N ALA A 114 -9.41 12.03 -2.42
CA ALA A 114 -8.53 13.16 -2.16
C ALA A 114 -8.60 13.62 -0.69
N GLU A 115 -7.67 14.48 -0.27
CA GLU A 115 -7.60 15.05 1.08
C GLU A 115 -8.93 15.67 1.54
N ASP A 116 -9.66 16.34 0.65
CA ASP A 116 -10.95 16.97 0.93
C ASP A 116 -12.16 16.02 0.85
N GLY A 117 -11.92 14.73 0.61
CA GLY A 117 -12.95 13.72 0.43
C GLY A 117 -13.53 13.65 -0.99
N SER A 118 -13.06 14.47 -1.93
CA SER A 118 -13.50 14.41 -3.33
C SER A 118 -12.93 13.19 -4.06
N LYS A 119 -13.55 12.84 -5.19
CA LYS A 119 -13.07 11.73 -6.03
C LYS A 119 -11.81 12.15 -6.79
N SER A 120 -10.74 11.37 -6.67
CA SER A 120 -9.57 11.53 -7.52
C SER A 120 -9.79 10.91 -8.90
N LYS A 121 -8.82 11.09 -9.82
CA LYS A 121 -8.88 10.58 -11.20
C LYS A 121 -9.01 9.05 -11.29
N PHE A 122 -8.66 8.31 -10.23
CA PHE A 122 -8.69 6.84 -10.22
C PHE A 122 -9.89 6.24 -9.48
N PHE A 123 -10.64 7.04 -8.69
CA PHE A 123 -11.76 6.55 -7.88
C PHE A 123 -12.76 5.72 -8.68
N ASP A 124 -13.30 6.30 -9.76
CA ASP A 124 -14.35 5.65 -10.54
C ASP A 124 -13.84 4.37 -11.24
N ASN A 125 -12.56 4.33 -11.61
CA ASN A 125 -11.95 3.14 -12.18
C ASN A 125 -11.81 2.01 -11.16
N TYR A 126 -11.36 2.31 -9.94
CA TYR A 126 -11.21 1.30 -8.88
C TYR A 126 -12.56 0.77 -8.44
N ARG A 127 -13.55 1.65 -8.27
CA ARG A 127 -14.94 1.28 -7.98
C ARG A 127 -15.49 0.32 -9.03
N MET A 128 -15.34 0.65 -10.32
CA MET A 128 -15.83 -0.20 -11.41
C MET A 128 -15.25 -1.63 -11.40
N ILE A 129 -14.01 -1.80 -10.94
CA ILE A 129 -13.35 -3.11 -10.88
C ILE A 129 -13.86 -3.94 -9.69
N MET A 130 -14.24 -3.31 -8.59
CA MET A 130 -14.67 -3.98 -7.36
C MET A 130 -16.15 -4.40 -7.34
N GLY A 131 -16.98 -3.80 -8.20
CA GLY A 131 -18.44 -4.04 -8.26
C GLY A 131 -19.24 -2.98 -7.52
#